data_AF-A0A9E0GKM2-F1
#
_entry.id   AF-A0A9E0GKM2-F1
#
_cell.length_a   1.000
_cell.length_b   1.000
_cell.length_c   1.000
_cell.angle_alpha   90.00
_cell.angle_beta   90.00
_cell.angle_gamma   90.00
#
_symmetry.space_group_name_H-M   'P 1'
#
loop_
_entity.id
_entity.type
_entity.pdbx_description
1 polymer ?
#
loop_
_entity_poly.entity_id
_entity_poly.type
_entity_poly.pdbx_seq_one_letter_code
_entity_poly.pdbx_strand_id
1 'polypeptide(L)'
;MKKSHNAVGKRISWAAILVIIMTFSSAYTLLDAFVIPKAYVVVAQAQTVSSILVLDEAETEATPGLADSNTAELDQPAPQENAGLVESSPIDEVETTPADTSVSEVQTEVIITDHSYIDENISITVETMDENGVVFYVADIQLSDVSTLKTAFAHNTFGRNVTQTTSEMAEANNAVFAINGDYYGFRNTGLIIRNGVLYRDVPESSLSDQSLTIDGEGNFQIVDNNRASGTSLIAEGVLQSFSFGPTLVADGQVVATNDTTVSQGDNPRTAIGQISPLHYIFIVVDGRTDASDGMSLQELAQAFVDRGAEVAYNLDGGGSSAMWLNGTLINNPTNGRSAGERSISDIIYIGY
;
A
#
# COMPACT_ATOMS: atom_id res chain seq x y z
N MET A 1 -76.56 -16.02 29.51
CA MET A 1 -75.98 -16.30 28.17
C MET A 1 -76.09 -15.02 27.34
N LYS A 2 -75.13 -14.57 26.54
CA LYS A 2 -73.70 -14.90 26.35
C LYS A 2 -72.94 -13.55 26.26
N LYS A 3 -71.70 -13.44 26.75
CA LYS A 3 -70.85 -12.29 26.38
C LYS A 3 -70.44 -12.43 24.91
N SER A 4 -70.62 -11.38 24.12
CA SER A 4 -69.99 -11.30 22.79
C SER A 4 -68.56 -10.78 22.94
N HIS A 5 -67.60 -11.48 22.32
CA HIS A 5 -66.25 -10.98 22.09
C HIS A 5 -66.02 -10.99 20.58
N ASN A 6 -66.35 -9.88 19.93
CA ASN A 6 -65.90 -9.63 18.56
C ASN A 6 -64.41 -9.28 18.60
N ALA A 7 -63.57 -10.31 18.52
CA ALA A 7 -62.14 -10.14 18.31
C ALA A 7 -61.92 -9.49 16.93
N VAL A 8 -61.53 -8.21 16.92
CA VAL A 8 -61.19 -7.47 15.68
C VAL A 8 -59.81 -7.93 15.21
N GLY A 9 -59.75 -9.14 14.68
CA GLY A 9 -58.56 -9.68 14.03
C GLY A 9 -58.25 -8.87 12.77
N LYS A 10 -57.27 -7.96 12.86
CA LYS A 10 -56.75 -7.21 11.70
C LYS A 10 -56.22 -8.20 10.67
N ARG A 11 -57.00 -8.48 9.64
CA ARG A 11 -56.55 -9.19 8.44
C ARG A 11 -55.55 -8.29 7.71
N ILE A 12 -54.26 -8.47 7.98
CA ILE A 12 -53.19 -7.89 7.17
C ILE A 12 -53.38 -8.44 5.74
N SER A 13 -53.48 -7.56 4.75
CA SER A 13 -53.63 -7.99 3.36
C SER A 13 -52.31 -8.60 2.86
N TRP A 14 -52.39 -9.63 2.01
CA TRP A 14 -51.21 -10.20 1.36
C TRP A 14 -50.42 -9.14 0.57
N ALA A 15 -51.09 -8.12 0.03
CA ALA A 15 -50.45 -6.97 -0.58
C ALA A 15 -49.58 -6.16 0.41
N ALA A 16 -50.04 -5.94 1.64
CA ALA A 16 -49.23 -5.25 2.65
C ALA A 16 -48.01 -6.08 3.07
N ILE A 17 -48.16 -7.41 3.20
CA ILE A 17 -47.03 -8.32 3.46
C ILE A 17 -46.02 -8.29 2.30
N LEU A 18 -46.50 -8.31 1.05
CA LEU A 18 -45.65 -8.27 -0.14
C LEU A 18 -44.91 -6.92 -0.28
N VAL A 19 -45.55 -5.78 0.01
CA VAL A 19 -44.90 -4.46 0.05
C VAL A 19 -43.83 -4.40 1.15
N ILE A 20 -44.10 -4.97 2.33
CA ILE A 20 -43.12 -5.08 3.41
C ILE A 20 -41.92 -5.95 2.96
N ILE A 21 -42.16 -7.11 2.35
CA ILE A 21 -41.08 -7.97 1.83
C ILE A 21 -40.28 -7.25 0.73
N MET A 22 -40.92 -6.53 -0.19
CA MET A 22 -40.22 -5.77 -1.23
C MET A 22 -39.40 -4.62 -0.65
N THR A 23 -39.92 -3.85 0.31
CA THR A 23 -39.17 -2.76 0.94
C THR A 23 -38.00 -3.25 1.79
N PHE A 24 -38.17 -4.35 2.54
CA PHE A 24 -37.03 -4.99 3.24
C PHE A 24 -36.02 -5.59 2.26
N SER A 25 -36.46 -6.19 1.15
CA SER A 25 -35.55 -6.71 0.11
C SER A 25 -34.74 -5.60 -0.55
N SER A 26 -35.38 -4.50 -0.98
CA SER A 26 -34.69 -3.34 -1.56
C SER A 26 -33.79 -2.62 -0.56
N ALA A 27 -34.19 -2.53 0.72
CA ALA A 27 -33.32 -2.00 1.77
C ALA A 27 -32.11 -2.92 1.99
N TYR A 28 -32.31 -4.24 2.01
CA TYR A 28 -31.23 -5.22 2.11
C TYR A 28 -30.28 -5.13 0.92
N THR A 29 -30.76 -5.07 -0.33
CA THR A 29 -29.85 -5.00 -1.50
C THR A 29 -29.04 -3.71 -1.55
N LEU A 30 -29.60 -2.58 -1.07
CA LEU A 30 -28.84 -1.33 -0.92
C LEU A 30 -27.78 -1.42 0.19
N LEU A 31 -28.11 -2.03 1.33
CA LEU A 31 -27.14 -2.27 2.40
C LEU A 31 -26.04 -3.25 1.97
N ASP A 32 -26.41 -4.36 1.34
CA ASP A 32 -25.50 -5.41 0.85
C ASP A 32 -24.59 -4.94 -0.29
N ALA A 33 -25.03 -3.93 -1.06
CA ALA A 33 -24.23 -3.27 -2.09
C ALA A 33 -23.27 -2.22 -1.52
N PHE A 34 -23.72 -1.34 -0.62
CA PHE A 34 -23.02 -0.08 -0.30
C PHE A 34 -22.62 0.12 1.18
N VAL A 35 -23.03 -0.76 2.10
CA VAL A 35 -22.88 -0.51 3.56
C VAL A 35 -22.31 -1.72 4.32
N ILE A 36 -22.70 -2.95 3.96
CA ILE A 36 -22.27 -4.17 4.66
C ILE A 36 -20.83 -4.51 4.22
N PRO A 37 -19.85 -4.60 5.14
CA PRO A 37 -18.50 -5.04 4.83
C PRO A 37 -18.45 -6.54 4.49
N LYS A 38 -17.61 -6.90 3.54
CA LYS A 38 -17.42 -8.27 3.04
C LYS A 38 -15.93 -8.56 2.90
N ALA A 39 -15.34 -9.11 3.96
CA ALA A 39 -13.98 -9.64 3.91
C ALA A 39 -13.90 -10.85 2.97
N TYR A 40 -12.88 -10.90 2.12
CA TYR A 40 -12.57 -12.06 1.26
C TYR A 40 -11.26 -12.72 1.66
N VAL A 41 -10.22 -11.93 1.93
CA VAL A 41 -8.92 -12.40 2.44
C VAL A 41 -8.45 -11.45 3.53
N VAL A 42 -8.11 -11.99 4.71
CA VAL A 42 -7.38 -11.25 5.74
C VAL A 42 -5.89 -11.50 5.52
N VAL A 43 -5.11 -10.43 5.43
CA VAL A 43 -3.67 -10.45 5.23
C VAL A 43 -2.98 -10.43 6.60
N ALA A 44 -2.04 -11.35 6.81
CA ALA A 44 -1.22 -11.34 8.01
C ALA A 44 -0.14 -10.27 7.88
N GLN A 45 0.02 -9.42 8.90
CA GLN A 45 1.18 -8.54 9.01
C GLN A 45 2.43 -9.38 9.35
N ALA A 46 3.54 -9.08 8.69
CA ALA A 46 4.84 -9.54 9.13
C ALA A 46 5.17 -8.85 10.47
N GLN A 47 5.51 -9.60 11.51
CA GLN A 47 5.92 -9.02 12.78
C GLN A 47 7.36 -8.52 12.66
N THR A 48 7.55 -7.21 12.56
CA THR A 48 8.86 -6.57 12.72
C THR A 48 9.29 -6.68 14.19
N VAL A 49 10.37 -7.43 14.44
CA VAL A 49 10.92 -7.61 15.79
C VAL A 49 11.93 -6.51 16.06
N SER A 50 11.46 -5.36 16.54
CA SER A 50 12.32 -4.23 16.93
C SER A 50 13.21 -4.58 18.13
N SER A 51 14.44 -5.02 17.86
CA SER A 51 15.41 -5.44 18.87
C SER A 51 16.09 -4.25 19.55
N ILE A 52 15.37 -3.55 20.42
CA ILE A 52 15.97 -2.60 21.37
C ILE A 52 16.59 -3.41 22.52
N LEU A 53 17.92 -3.56 22.50
CA LEU A 53 18.68 -4.16 23.59
C LEU A 53 18.78 -3.21 24.79
N VAL A 54 17.82 -3.30 25.71
CA VAL A 54 18.01 -2.80 27.07
C VAL A 54 18.76 -3.87 27.87
N LEU A 55 20.01 -3.59 28.22
CA LEU A 55 20.79 -4.40 29.14
C LEU A 55 20.31 -4.16 30.58
N ASP A 56 19.92 -5.23 31.28
CA ASP A 56 20.01 -5.34 32.73
C ASP A 56 20.32 -6.80 33.08
N GLU A 57 21.07 -7.05 34.16
CA GLU A 57 21.78 -8.33 34.37
C GLU A 57 21.61 -8.89 35.79
N ALA A 58 21.55 -10.22 35.89
CA ALA A 58 21.53 -11.03 37.12
C ALA A 58 20.22 -10.96 37.95
N GLU A 59 19.89 -11.89 38.86
CA GLU A 59 20.65 -13.05 39.39
C GLU A 59 19.92 -14.41 39.23
N THR A 60 20.65 -15.48 39.56
CA THR A 60 20.29 -16.91 39.48
C THR A 60 19.36 -17.41 40.58
N GLU A 61 18.63 -18.51 40.32
CA GLU A 61 18.75 -19.71 41.20
C GLU A 61 18.44 -21.02 40.44
N ALA A 62 18.54 -22.18 41.12
CA ALA A 62 18.86 -23.47 40.50
C ALA A 62 17.77 -24.57 40.53
N THR A 63 18.08 -25.65 39.81
CA THR A 63 17.40 -26.95 39.65
C THR A 63 17.33 -27.77 40.98
N PRO A 64 16.61 -28.94 41.10
CA PRO A 64 16.37 -29.92 40.03
C PRO A 64 15.11 -30.84 40.04
N GLY A 65 14.84 -31.42 38.86
CA GLY A 65 14.94 -32.88 38.69
C GLY A 65 13.66 -33.72 38.47
N LEU A 66 13.68 -34.53 37.41
CA LEU A 66 13.22 -35.94 37.36
C LEU A 66 13.55 -36.58 35.99
N ALA A 67 13.82 -37.90 35.97
CA ALA A 67 14.02 -38.72 34.76
C ALA A 67 12.67 -39.28 34.24
N ASP A 68 12.52 -40.02 33.12
CA ASP A 68 13.45 -40.75 32.22
C ASP A 68 12.80 -40.80 30.78
N SER A 69 13.23 -41.47 29.69
CA SER A 69 14.07 -42.66 29.43
C SER A 69 14.43 -42.81 27.94
N ASN A 70 15.14 -43.90 27.58
CA ASN A 70 15.14 -44.59 26.26
C ASN A 70 15.79 -43.94 25.01
N THR A 71 17.12 -44.08 24.94
CA THR A 71 17.85 -44.88 23.91
C THR A 71 17.40 -44.89 22.44
N ALA A 72 18.31 -44.47 21.55
CA ALA A 72 18.73 -45.24 20.36
C ALA A 72 20.18 -44.83 19.98
N GLU A 73 20.94 -45.76 19.38
CA GLU A 73 22.42 -45.66 19.27
C GLU A 73 22.90 -46.17 17.89
N LEU A 74 23.65 -45.34 17.16
CA LEU A 74 24.56 -45.68 16.05
C LEU A 74 25.65 -44.60 16.05
N ASP A 75 26.83 -44.82 16.64
CA ASP A 75 27.94 -45.69 16.22
C ASP A 75 28.95 -44.95 15.30
N GLN A 76 30.24 -45.11 15.60
CA GLN A 76 31.37 -44.36 15.07
C GLN A 76 32.58 -45.30 15.02
N PRO A 77 33.42 -45.24 13.96
CA PRO A 77 34.80 -44.85 14.27
C PRO A 77 35.56 -44.09 13.17
N ALA A 78 36.44 -43.19 13.58
CA ALA A 78 37.72 -42.94 12.90
C ALA A 78 38.80 -43.87 13.49
N PRO A 79 39.98 -44.05 12.84
CA PRO A 79 41.13 -43.27 13.31
C PRO A 79 42.22 -42.94 12.25
N GLN A 80 42.96 -41.84 12.50
CA GLN A 80 44.44 -41.64 12.43
C GLN A 80 45.26 -42.23 11.22
N GLU A 81 46.52 -41.87 10.93
CA GLU A 81 47.54 -40.98 11.52
C GLU A 81 48.53 -40.54 10.40
N ASN A 82 49.42 -39.57 10.68
CA ASN A 82 50.90 -39.65 10.53
C ASN A 82 51.54 -38.24 10.38
N ALA A 83 52.81 -38.10 10.75
CA ALA A 83 53.56 -36.84 10.82
C ALA A 83 54.72 -36.76 9.81
N GLY A 84 55.31 -35.56 9.64
CA GLY A 84 56.49 -35.32 8.79
C GLY A 84 57.26 -34.05 9.18
N LEU A 85 58.58 -34.10 9.13
CA LEU A 85 59.56 -33.11 9.62
C LEU A 85 60.80 -33.13 8.69
N VAL A 86 61.76 -32.18 8.70
CA VAL A 86 62.11 -31.07 9.61
C VAL A 86 62.70 -29.88 8.80
N GLU A 87 63.03 -28.78 9.48
CA GLU A 87 64.12 -27.83 9.15
C GLU A 87 63.95 -26.85 7.96
N SER A 88 64.53 -25.64 7.98
CA SER A 88 65.41 -24.97 8.97
C SER A 88 65.23 -23.43 9.03
N SER A 89 65.63 -22.81 10.15
CA SER A 89 65.69 -21.34 10.36
C SER A 89 67.12 -20.81 10.10
N PRO A 90 67.34 -19.48 9.99
CA PRO A 90 67.46 -18.63 11.20
C PRO A 90 66.76 -17.25 11.17
N ILE A 91 66.34 -16.82 12.37
CA ILE A 91 66.40 -15.48 13.03
C ILE A 91 67.04 -14.27 12.27
N ASP A 92 66.64 -13.01 12.53
CA ASP A 92 66.15 -12.42 13.80
C ASP A 92 65.17 -11.21 13.68
N GLU A 93 64.48 -10.93 14.81
CA GLU A 93 64.03 -9.64 15.37
C GLU A 93 63.29 -8.56 14.50
N VAL A 94 62.01 -8.29 14.83
CA VAL A 94 61.47 -6.96 15.27
C VAL A 94 60.05 -7.16 15.85
N GLU A 95 59.72 -6.41 16.91
CA GLU A 95 58.46 -6.46 17.67
C GLU A 95 57.41 -5.45 17.15
N THR A 96 56.11 -5.79 17.13
CA THR A 96 54.99 -4.82 17.24
C THR A 96 53.65 -5.51 17.57
N THR A 97 52.78 -4.76 18.25
CA THR A 97 51.47 -5.15 18.82
C THR A 97 50.41 -5.53 17.78
N PRO A 98 49.45 -6.44 18.05
CA PRO A 98 48.30 -6.66 17.18
C PRO A 98 47.46 -5.38 17.01
N ALA A 99 47.02 -5.13 15.77
CA ALA A 99 46.09 -4.05 15.45
C ALA A 99 44.66 -4.47 15.79
N ASP A 100 43.99 -3.67 16.63
CA ASP A 100 42.55 -3.78 16.89
C ASP A 100 41.78 -3.17 15.72
N THR A 101 41.16 -4.00 14.89
CA THR A 101 40.33 -3.55 13.77
C THR A 101 38.89 -3.37 14.25
N SER A 102 38.65 -2.28 14.99
CA SER A 102 37.30 -1.83 15.30
C SER A 102 36.58 -1.45 13.99
N VAL A 103 35.65 -2.29 13.54
CA VAL A 103 34.83 -2.01 12.36
C VAL A 103 33.78 -0.97 12.75
N SER A 104 34.05 0.30 12.48
CA SER A 104 33.07 1.37 12.71
C SER A 104 31.91 1.25 11.74
N GLU A 105 30.74 0.85 12.24
CA GLU A 105 29.48 1.01 11.54
C GLU A 105 29.26 2.51 11.28
N VAL A 106 29.10 2.88 10.00
CA VAL A 106 28.71 4.24 9.62
C VAL A 106 27.21 4.35 9.84
N GLN A 107 26.80 4.94 10.96
CA GLN A 107 25.40 5.25 11.20
C GLN A 107 24.97 6.37 10.26
N THR A 108 24.16 6.03 9.27
CA THR A 108 23.56 6.95 8.30
C THR A 108 22.47 7.75 9.02
N GLU A 109 22.68 9.06 9.19
CA GLU A 109 21.79 9.92 9.97
C GLU A 109 20.46 10.16 9.22
N VAL A 110 19.35 9.73 9.80
CA VAL A 110 18.00 9.89 9.24
C VAL A 110 17.55 11.34 9.40
N ILE A 111 17.28 12.01 8.28
CA ILE A 111 16.83 13.41 8.24
C ILE A 111 15.31 13.43 8.08
N ILE A 112 14.60 13.98 9.06
CA ILE A 112 13.13 14.10 9.07
C ILE A 112 12.74 15.57 9.20
N THR A 113 11.83 16.03 8.36
CA THR A 113 11.19 17.35 8.47
C THR A 113 9.69 17.26 8.21
N ASP A 114 8.97 18.37 8.39
CA ASP A 114 7.54 18.51 8.07
C ASP A 114 7.22 18.18 6.59
N HIS A 115 8.23 18.24 5.71
CA HIS A 115 8.11 18.08 4.26
C HIS A 115 9.13 17.10 3.64
N SER A 116 9.91 16.36 4.44
CA SER A 116 10.88 15.39 3.91
C SER A 116 11.19 14.24 4.87
N TYR A 117 11.64 13.13 4.29
CA TYR A 117 12.29 12.03 4.98
C TYR A 117 13.46 11.55 4.11
N ILE A 118 14.66 11.46 4.66
CA ILE A 118 15.85 10.95 3.95
C ILE A 118 16.63 10.01 4.88
N ASP A 119 16.85 8.77 4.41
CA ASP A 119 17.84 7.85 4.95
C ASP A 119 18.69 7.24 3.81
N GLU A 120 19.29 6.06 4.04
CA GLU A 120 20.13 5.36 3.06
C GLU A 120 19.34 4.64 1.95
N ASN A 121 18.04 4.40 2.14
CA ASN A 121 17.18 3.65 1.21
C ASN A 121 16.02 4.47 0.64
N ILE A 122 15.56 5.50 1.36
CA ILE A 122 14.37 6.28 1.05
C ILE A 122 14.74 7.76 1.08
N SER A 123 14.52 8.47 -0.02
CA SER A 123 14.60 9.93 -0.10
C SER A 123 13.28 10.48 -0.63
N ILE A 124 12.57 11.21 0.22
CA ILE A 124 11.26 11.81 -0.04
C ILE A 124 11.33 13.31 0.24
N THR A 125 10.92 14.13 -0.72
CA THR A 125 10.69 15.58 -0.53
C THR A 125 9.31 15.96 -1.06
N VAL A 126 8.55 16.72 -0.29
CA VAL A 126 7.17 17.12 -0.62
C VAL A 126 7.07 18.63 -0.79
N GLU A 127 6.78 19.08 -2.01
CA GLU A 127 6.52 20.48 -2.33
C GLU A 127 5.01 20.77 -2.34
N THR A 128 4.62 21.96 -1.88
CA THR A 128 3.25 22.48 -1.99
C THR A 128 3.21 23.59 -3.03
N MET A 129 2.30 23.46 -3.99
CA MET A 129 2.06 24.39 -5.08
C MET A 129 0.70 25.07 -4.88
N ASP A 130 0.65 26.38 -5.06
CA ASP A 130 -0.58 27.20 -5.07
C ASP A 130 -0.54 28.09 -6.31
N GLU A 131 -1.18 27.63 -7.38
CA GLU A 131 -1.09 28.26 -8.70
C GLU A 131 -2.48 28.33 -9.37
N ASN A 132 -2.83 29.51 -9.90
CA ASN A 132 -4.04 29.75 -10.70
C ASN A 132 -5.39 29.39 -10.05
N GLY A 133 -5.45 29.20 -8.72
CA GLY A 133 -6.64 28.74 -8.00
C GLY A 133 -6.67 27.22 -7.76
N VAL A 134 -5.52 26.57 -7.89
CA VAL A 134 -5.33 25.14 -7.64
C VAL A 134 -4.20 24.93 -6.63
N VAL A 135 -4.52 24.24 -5.54
CA VAL A 135 -3.54 23.79 -4.54
C VAL A 135 -3.25 22.31 -4.76
N PHE A 136 -1.97 21.96 -4.91
CA PHE A 136 -1.54 20.58 -5.10
C PHE A 136 -0.17 20.30 -4.46
N TYR A 137 0.07 19.03 -4.17
CA TYR A 137 1.19 18.52 -3.40
C TYR A 137 1.93 17.49 -4.23
N VAL A 138 3.25 17.64 -4.31
CA VAL A 138 4.13 16.82 -5.14
C VAL A 138 5.17 16.18 -4.24
N ALA A 139 5.15 14.86 -4.12
CA ALA A 139 6.23 14.12 -3.50
C ALA A 139 7.17 13.59 -4.60
N ASP A 140 8.43 14.01 -4.56
CA ASP A 140 9.53 13.38 -5.29
C ASP A 140 10.12 12.28 -4.39
N ILE A 141 10.19 11.05 -4.90
CA ILE A 141 10.50 9.83 -4.15
C ILE A 141 11.54 9.00 -4.91
N GLN A 142 12.77 8.97 -4.38
CA GLN A 142 13.83 8.06 -4.81
C GLN A 142 13.98 6.93 -3.79
N LEU A 143 13.97 5.69 -4.26
CA LEU A 143 14.19 4.48 -3.45
C LEU A 143 15.51 3.78 -3.86
N SER A 144 16.12 3.02 -2.95
CA SER A 144 17.24 2.11 -3.23
C SER A 144 16.78 0.73 -3.70
N ASP A 145 15.60 0.29 -3.24
CA ASP A 145 15.03 -1.03 -3.50
C ASP A 145 13.48 -0.99 -3.48
N VAL A 146 12.85 -1.75 -4.40
CA VAL A 146 11.40 -1.75 -4.61
C VAL A 146 10.61 -2.32 -3.42
N SER A 147 11.22 -3.11 -2.55
CA SER A 147 10.56 -3.69 -1.37
C SER A 147 10.05 -2.63 -0.38
N THR A 148 10.57 -1.40 -0.44
CA THR A 148 10.05 -0.25 0.31
C THR A 148 8.76 0.32 -0.28
N LEU A 149 8.45 0.09 -1.56
CA LEU A 149 7.19 0.50 -2.21
C LEU A 149 6.12 -0.58 -2.02
N LYS A 150 5.26 -0.33 -1.04
CA LYS A 150 4.27 -1.30 -0.55
C LYS A 150 2.84 -0.81 -0.75
N THR A 151 1.90 -1.73 -0.59
CA THR A 151 0.47 -1.42 -0.52
C THR A 151 -0.16 -2.06 0.71
N ALA A 152 -1.20 -1.44 1.25
CA ALA A 152 -1.96 -1.98 2.37
C ALA A 152 -3.46 -1.85 2.12
N PHE A 153 -4.23 -2.77 2.71
CA PHE A 153 -5.70 -2.75 2.70
C PHE A 153 -6.24 -2.19 4.01
N ALA A 154 -7.44 -1.60 3.96
CA ALA A 154 -8.20 -1.24 5.15
C ALA A 154 -8.35 -2.46 6.08
N HIS A 155 -7.96 -2.28 7.34
CA HIS A 155 -7.92 -3.32 8.37
C HIS A 155 -7.20 -4.61 7.91
N ASN A 156 -6.15 -4.46 7.10
CA ASN A 156 -5.38 -5.55 6.48
C ASN A 156 -6.26 -6.59 5.75
N THR A 157 -7.40 -6.18 5.21
CA THR A 157 -8.41 -7.09 4.67
C THR A 157 -8.81 -6.72 3.24
N PHE A 158 -8.47 -7.58 2.29
CA PHE A 158 -9.02 -7.51 0.94
C PHE A 158 -10.52 -7.84 1.00
N GLY A 159 -11.36 -6.87 0.65
CA GLY A 159 -12.81 -7.00 0.77
C GLY A 159 -13.60 -5.87 0.12
N ARG A 160 -14.92 -5.94 0.22
CA ARG A 160 -15.83 -4.85 -0.20
C ARG A 160 -16.41 -4.11 0.99
N ASN A 161 -16.56 -2.79 0.86
CA ASN A 161 -17.00 -1.89 1.93
C ASN A 161 -16.22 -2.06 3.26
N VAL A 162 -14.99 -2.57 3.20
CA VAL A 162 -14.01 -2.50 4.30
C VAL A 162 -13.20 -1.23 4.06
N THR A 163 -13.18 -0.31 5.01
CA THR A 163 -12.61 1.02 4.79
C THR A 163 -12.01 1.63 6.06
N GLN A 164 -10.91 2.37 5.88
CA GLN A 164 -10.09 3.04 6.90
C GLN A 164 -9.49 4.31 6.26
N THR A 165 -9.09 5.35 6.99
CA THR A 165 -8.47 6.54 6.35
C THR A 165 -7.05 6.25 5.85
N THR A 166 -6.49 7.15 5.03
CA THR A 166 -5.10 7.04 4.57
C THR A 166 -4.15 7.13 5.76
N SER A 167 -4.35 8.12 6.64
CA SER A 167 -3.56 8.27 7.88
C SER A 167 -3.64 7.03 8.77
N GLU A 168 -4.86 6.53 9.03
CA GLU A 168 -5.08 5.35 9.88
C GLU A 168 -4.43 4.08 9.31
N MET A 169 -4.34 3.93 7.97
CA MET A 169 -3.65 2.80 7.34
C MET A 169 -2.12 2.98 7.30
N ALA A 170 -1.64 4.22 7.15
CA ALA A 170 -0.22 4.55 7.15
C ALA A 170 0.39 4.26 8.54
N GLU A 171 -0.25 4.75 9.60
CA GLU A 171 0.10 4.45 11.00
C GLU A 171 0.11 2.93 11.27
N ALA A 172 -0.96 2.22 10.86
CA ALA A 172 -1.11 0.79 11.10
C ALA A 172 -0.07 -0.10 10.38
N ASN A 173 0.70 0.45 9.42
CA ASN A 173 1.76 -0.24 8.70
C ASN A 173 3.15 0.37 8.92
N ASN A 174 3.31 1.32 9.84
CA ASN A 174 4.56 2.05 10.11
C ASN A 174 5.14 2.73 8.85
N ALA A 175 4.26 3.29 8.00
CA ALA A 175 4.69 4.00 6.80
C ALA A 175 5.52 5.24 7.14
N VAL A 176 6.43 5.62 6.24
CA VAL A 176 7.07 6.94 6.18
C VAL A 176 6.16 7.91 5.43
N PHE A 177 5.62 7.48 4.29
CA PHE A 177 4.78 8.26 3.39
C PHE A 177 3.63 7.39 2.84
N ALA A 178 2.45 7.97 2.62
CA ALA A 178 1.31 7.26 2.02
C ALA A 178 0.39 8.16 1.18
N ILE A 179 -0.25 7.55 0.18
CA ILE A 179 -1.40 8.10 -0.56
C ILE A 179 -2.52 7.06 -0.70
N ASN A 180 -3.71 7.49 -1.10
CA ASN A 180 -4.83 6.59 -1.40
C ASN A 180 -4.57 5.66 -2.61
N GLY A 181 -5.23 4.49 -2.60
CA GLY A 181 -5.18 3.48 -3.67
C GLY A 181 -6.21 3.65 -4.81
N ASP A 182 -6.66 2.52 -5.36
CA ASP A 182 -7.37 2.44 -6.66
C ASP A 182 -8.89 2.15 -6.57
N TYR A 183 -9.50 2.31 -5.39
CA TYR A 183 -10.94 2.12 -5.16
C TYR A 183 -11.43 0.66 -5.38
N TYR A 184 -10.55 -0.36 -5.38
CA TYR A 184 -10.93 -1.75 -5.69
C TYR A 184 -12.13 -2.27 -4.88
N GLY A 185 -12.29 -1.84 -3.62
CA GLY A 185 -13.27 -2.33 -2.66
C GLY A 185 -14.73 -1.97 -2.99
N PHE A 186 -14.94 -1.10 -3.97
CA PHE A 186 -16.26 -0.73 -4.47
C PHE A 186 -16.57 -1.33 -5.85
N ARG A 187 -15.58 -1.96 -6.50
CA ARG A 187 -15.71 -2.67 -7.79
C ARG A 187 -15.75 -4.20 -7.58
N ASN A 188 -16.18 -4.94 -8.60
CA ASN A 188 -16.07 -6.42 -8.64
C ASN A 188 -15.15 -6.89 -9.79
N THR A 189 -14.43 -5.96 -10.41
CA THR A 189 -13.74 -6.01 -11.70
C THR A 189 -12.41 -5.24 -11.60
N GLY A 190 -11.46 -5.53 -12.48
CA GLY A 190 -10.09 -5.02 -12.46
C GLY A 190 -9.10 -5.99 -11.82
N LEU A 191 -7.86 -5.95 -12.31
CA LEU A 191 -6.70 -6.71 -11.88
C LEU A 191 -6.13 -6.15 -10.56
N ILE A 192 -6.17 -6.94 -9.49
CA ILE A 192 -5.63 -6.56 -8.18
C ILE A 192 -4.51 -7.52 -7.79
N ILE A 193 -3.28 -7.06 -7.97
CA ILE A 193 -2.05 -7.57 -7.38
C ILE A 193 -1.62 -6.57 -6.30
N ARG A 194 -1.24 -7.07 -5.12
CA ARG A 194 -0.73 -6.28 -3.99
C ARG A 194 0.40 -7.06 -3.33
N ASN A 195 1.58 -6.45 -3.20
CA ASN A 195 2.80 -7.04 -2.62
C ASN A 195 3.14 -8.46 -3.15
N GLY A 196 3.04 -8.67 -4.46
CA GLY A 196 3.32 -9.95 -5.12
C GLY A 196 2.24 -11.03 -4.95
N VAL A 197 1.05 -10.68 -4.44
CA VAL A 197 -0.09 -11.60 -4.28
C VAL A 197 -1.25 -11.15 -5.16
N LEU A 198 -1.81 -12.10 -5.94
CA LEU A 198 -2.98 -11.89 -6.80
C LEU A 198 -4.28 -12.09 -6.01
N TYR A 199 -5.10 -11.05 -5.91
CA TYR A 199 -6.39 -11.05 -5.21
C TYR A 199 -7.60 -11.03 -6.17
N ARG A 200 -7.46 -10.47 -7.38
CA ARG A 200 -8.53 -10.42 -8.39
C ARG A 200 -7.95 -10.40 -9.80
N ASP A 201 -8.50 -11.24 -10.67
CA ASP A 201 -8.25 -11.24 -12.13
C ASP A 201 -9.61 -11.38 -12.82
N VAL A 202 -10.29 -10.24 -13.03
CA VAL A 202 -11.67 -10.17 -13.58
C VAL A 202 -11.76 -8.94 -14.50
N PRO A 203 -11.67 -9.06 -15.82
CA PRO A 203 -11.68 -7.91 -16.75
C PRO A 203 -13.04 -7.21 -16.76
N GLU A 204 -13.04 -5.89 -16.98
CA GLU A 204 -14.26 -5.13 -17.22
C GLU A 204 -14.53 -4.97 -18.73
N SER A 205 -15.80 -4.99 -19.13
CA SER A 205 -16.21 -4.97 -20.54
C SER A 205 -16.17 -3.57 -21.19
N SER A 206 -15.28 -2.69 -20.73
CA SER A 206 -15.10 -1.33 -21.23
C SER A 206 -13.82 -1.24 -22.09
N LEU A 207 -13.85 -0.40 -23.13
CA LEU A 207 -12.74 -0.29 -24.10
C LEU A 207 -11.51 0.50 -23.58
N SER A 208 -11.46 0.74 -22.26
CA SER A 208 -10.44 1.54 -21.57
C SER A 208 -9.90 0.84 -20.32
N ASP A 209 -10.04 -0.48 -20.22
CA ASP A 209 -9.67 -1.27 -19.04
C ASP A 209 -8.16 -1.53 -18.98
N GLN A 210 -7.39 -0.44 -18.84
CA GLN A 210 -5.95 -0.44 -18.60
C GLN A 210 -5.67 -0.41 -17.10
N SER A 211 -4.71 -1.23 -16.64
CA SER A 211 -4.13 -1.12 -15.30
C SER A 211 -2.69 -0.64 -15.37
N LEU A 212 -2.25 0.12 -14.36
CA LEU A 212 -0.83 0.23 -14.03
C LEU A 212 -0.37 -1.08 -13.39
N THR A 213 0.87 -1.49 -13.62
CA THR A 213 1.59 -2.54 -12.90
C THR A 213 2.97 -2.02 -12.50
N ILE A 214 3.49 -2.50 -11.38
CA ILE A 214 4.85 -2.24 -10.90
C ILE A 214 5.55 -3.58 -10.72
N ASP A 215 6.69 -3.78 -11.38
CA ASP A 215 7.47 -5.01 -11.34
C ASP A 215 8.55 -5.04 -10.23
N GLY A 216 9.25 -6.17 -10.12
CA GLY A 216 10.34 -6.38 -9.15
C GLY A 216 11.62 -5.58 -9.39
N GLU A 217 11.71 -4.82 -10.49
CA GLU A 217 12.76 -3.82 -10.74
C GLU A 217 12.23 -2.40 -10.49
N GLY A 218 10.94 -2.26 -10.16
CA GLY A 218 10.27 -0.99 -9.91
C GLY A 218 9.78 -0.27 -11.17
N ASN A 219 9.77 -0.90 -12.35
CA ASN A 219 9.29 -0.25 -13.58
C ASN A 219 7.76 -0.19 -13.62
N PHE A 220 7.22 0.88 -14.20
CA PHE A 220 5.80 1.07 -14.48
C PHE A 220 5.46 0.51 -15.85
N GLN A 221 4.47 -0.39 -15.91
CA GLN A 221 3.96 -0.93 -17.17
C GLN A 221 2.44 -0.80 -17.24
N ILE A 222 1.92 -0.34 -18.38
CA ILE A 222 0.47 -0.20 -18.62
C ILE A 222 -0.05 -1.44 -19.34
N VAL A 223 -0.87 -2.23 -18.66
CA VAL A 223 -1.40 -3.50 -19.18
C VAL A 223 -2.87 -3.40 -19.59
N ASP A 224 -3.25 -4.06 -20.69
CA ASP A 224 -4.65 -4.23 -21.10
C ASP A 224 -5.25 -5.44 -20.38
N ASN A 225 -6.22 -5.21 -19.49
CA ASN A 225 -6.86 -6.24 -18.66
C ASN A 225 -7.58 -7.32 -19.49
N ASN A 226 -7.89 -7.07 -20.77
CA ASN A 226 -8.52 -8.05 -21.66
C ASN A 226 -7.50 -9.00 -22.32
N ARG A 227 -6.20 -8.80 -22.07
CA ARG A 227 -5.09 -9.46 -22.79
C ARG A 227 -4.00 -9.99 -21.87
N ALA A 228 -3.73 -9.28 -20.77
CA ALA A 228 -2.94 -9.80 -19.66
C ALA A 228 -3.75 -10.82 -18.83
N SER A 229 -3.06 -11.60 -17.99
CA SER A 229 -3.67 -12.28 -16.85
C SER A 229 -2.76 -12.08 -15.65
N GLY A 230 -3.36 -11.90 -14.47
CA GLY A 230 -2.64 -11.75 -13.22
C GLY A 230 -1.73 -12.94 -12.90
N THR A 231 -2.05 -14.16 -13.39
CA THR A 231 -1.18 -15.33 -13.19
C THR A 231 0.12 -15.23 -13.96
N SER A 232 0.10 -14.67 -15.18
CA SER A 232 1.31 -14.41 -15.97
C SER A 232 2.13 -13.28 -15.33
N LEU A 233 1.47 -12.18 -14.95
CA LEU A 233 2.12 -11.02 -14.35
C LEU A 233 2.83 -11.37 -13.02
N ILE A 234 2.23 -12.22 -12.17
CA ILE A 234 2.92 -12.77 -10.99
C ILE A 234 4.14 -13.60 -11.36
N ALA A 235 4.07 -14.43 -12.42
CA ALA A 235 5.22 -15.21 -12.90
C ALA A 235 6.31 -14.36 -13.57
N GLU A 236 5.95 -13.17 -14.05
CA GLU A 236 6.84 -12.13 -14.61
C GLU A 236 7.41 -11.21 -13.51
N GLY A 237 7.00 -11.38 -12.24
CA GLY A 237 7.54 -10.63 -11.09
C GLY A 237 6.80 -9.34 -10.74
N VAL A 238 5.55 -9.16 -11.18
CA VAL A 238 4.73 -8.00 -10.83
C VAL A 238 4.37 -8.00 -9.34
N LEU A 239 4.74 -6.90 -8.65
CA LEU A 239 4.52 -6.71 -7.21
C LEU A 239 3.23 -5.96 -6.91
N GLN A 240 2.83 -5.00 -7.75
CA GLN A 240 1.63 -4.18 -7.56
C GLN A 240 0.86 -4.02 -8.87
N SER A 241 -0.47 -3.88 -8.83
CA SER A 241 -1.26 -3.42 -9.97
C SER A 241 -2.39 -2.48 -9.55
N PHE A 242 -2.76 -1.50 -10.37
CA PHE A 242 -3.82 -0.55 -10.03
C PHE A 242 -4.82 -0.43 -11.17
N SER A 243 -6.09 -0.77 -10.89
CA SER A 243 -7.19 -0.75 -11.87
C SER A 243 -8.14 0.41 -11.62
N PHE A 244 -7.71 1.62 -12.00
CA PHE A 244 -8.54 2.83 -11.94
C PHE A 244 -8.43 3.63 -13.24
N GLY A 245 -7.33 4.36 -13.42
CA GLY A 245 -6.98 5.03 -14.67
C GLY A 245 -7.74 6.34 -14.91
N PRO A 246 -7.64 6.92 -16.12
CA PRO A 246 -6.83 6.45 -17.25
C PRO A 246 -5.31 6.61 -17.04
N THR A 247 -4.54 6.08 -17.97
CA THR A 247 -3.14 6.48 -18.21
C THR A 247 -3.09 7.98 -18.53
N LEU A 248 -2.16 8.70 -17.90
CA LEU A 248 -1.99 10.16 -18.03
C LEU A 248 -0.86 10.52 -18.98
N VAL A 249 0.29 9.86 -18.80
CA VAL A 249 1.53 10.08 -19.54
C VAL A 249 2.09 8.74 -19.99
N ALA A 250 2.60 8.68 -21.22
CA ALA A 250 3.36 7.55 -21.77
C ALA A 250 4.42 8.08 -22.74
N ASP A 251 5.60 7.44 -22.79
CA ASP A 251 6.77 7.88 -23.56
C ASP A 251 7.11 9.38 -23.33
N GLY A 252 6.93 9.84 -22.08
CA GLY A 252 7.15 11.23 -21.67
C GLY A 252 6.15 12.25 -22.25
N GLN A 253 5.03 11.81 -22.83
CA GLN A 253 4.02 12.66 -23.47
C GLN A 253 2.62 12.49 -22.86
N VAL A 254 1.84 13.57 -22.79
CA VAL A 254 0.45 13.54 -22.32
C VAL A 254 -0.42 12.71 -23.27
N VAL A 255 -1.03 11.65 -22.73
CA VAL A 255 -2.02 10.80 -23.41
C VAL A 255 -3.43 10.92 -22.81
N ALA A 256 -3.59 11.67 -21.71
CA ALA A 256 -4.87 11.92 -21.04
C ALA A 256 -5.91 12.58 -21.96
N THR A 257 -7.14 12.07 -21.94
CA THR A 257 -8.29 12.66 -22.64
C THR A 257 -9.43 13.03 -21.70
N ASN A 258 -10.14 14.11 -22.03
CA ASN A 258 -11.27 14.63 -21.26
C ASN A 258 -12.60 13.87 -21.52
N ASP A 259 -12.53 12.73 -22.24
CA ASP A 259 -13.70 11.95 -22.70
C ASP A 259 -13.96 10.70 -21.85
N THR A 260 -13.17 10.48 -20.79
CA THR A 260 -13.42 9.38 -19.83
C THR A 260 -14.51 9.76 -18.83
N THR A 261 -15.34 8.78 -18.44
CA THR A 261 -16.43 8.97 -17.46
C THR A 261 -15.96 9.35 -16.05
N VAL A 262 -14.65 9.27 -15.80
CA VAL A 262 -13.94 9.65 -14.56
C VAL A 262 -13.43 11.11 -14.59
N SER A 263 -13.60 11.82 -15.72
CA SER A 263 -12.83 13.02 -16.07
C SER A 263 -13.67 14.20 -16.59
N GLN A 264 -14.88 14.42 -16.05
CA GLN A 264 -15.61 15.66 -16.34
C GLN A 264 -15.33 16.73 -15.27
N GLY A 265 -14.64 17.79 -15.71
CA GLY A 265 -14.34 18.98 -14.92
C GLY A 265 -13.25 18.81 -13.88
N ASP A 266 -13.06 19.90 -13.14
CA ASP A 266 -11.95 20.10 -12.22
C ASP A 266 -12.31 19.50 -10.86
N ASN A 267 -11.39 18.73 -10.31
CA ASN A 267 -11.63 17.90 -9.14
C ASN A 267 -10.34 17.70 -8.34
N PRO A 268 -10.42 17.34 -7.05
CA PRO A 268 -9.30 16.69 -6.37
C PRO A 268 -8.88 15.43 -7.13
N ARG A 269 -7.58 15.17 -7.20
CA ARG A 269 -6.97 14.05 -7.94
C ARG A 269 -5.89 13.40 -7.10
N THR A 270 -5.64 12.13 -7.35
CA THR A 270 -4.41 11.45 -6.90
C THR A 270 -3.87 10.66 -8.08
N ALA A 271 -2.56 10.73 -8.28
CA ALA A 271 -1.89 10.02 -9.36
C ALA A 271 -0.44 9.72 -9.00
N ILE A 272 0.12 8.76 -9.71
CA ILE A 272 1.49 8.28 -9.54
C ILE A 272 2.18 8.28 -10.91
N GLY A 273 3.45 8.66 -10.95
CA GLY A 273 4.29 8.68 -12.14
C GLY A 273 5.70 8.21 -11.84
N GLN A 274 6.39 7.77 -12.89
CA GLN A 274 7.76 7.30 -12.86
C GLN A 274 8.63 8.18 -13.76
N ILE A 275 9.74 8.68 -13.22
CA ILE A 275 10.82 9.33 -13.97
C ILE A 275 11.80 8.26 -14.46
N SER A 276 12.21 7.34 -13.58
CA SER A 276 13.09 6.23 -13.90
C SER A 276 12.90 5.07 -12.90
N PRO A 277 13.53 3.88 -13.08
CA PRO A 277 13.40 2.79 -12.13
C PRO A 277 13.72 3.25 -10.70
N LEU A 278 12.83 2.96 -9.75
CA LEU A 278 12.89 3.40 -8.35
C LEU A 278 12.82 4.93 -8.10
N HIS A 279 12.59 5.76 -9.13
CA HIS A 279 12.38 7.22 -9.01
C HIS A 279 10.98 7.63 -9.48
N TYR A 280 10.17 8.09 -8.54
CA TYR A 280 8.73 8.32 -8.69
C TYR A 280 8.31 9.73 -8.30
N ILE A 281 7.27 10.22 -8.96
CA ILE A 281 6.52 11.40 -8.54
C ILE A 281 5.12 10.93 -8.09
N PHE A 282 4.66 11.44 -6.96
CA PHE A 282 3.29 11.28 -6.49
C PHE A 282 2.63 12.66 -6.41
N ILE A 283 1.46 12.83 -7.03
CA ILE A 283 0.72 14.11 -7.01
C ILE A 283 -0.64 13.89 -6.36
N VAL A 284 -0.94 14.69 -5.34
CA VAL A 284 -2.27 14.84 -4.75
C VAL A 284 -2.72 16.28 -4.94
N VAL A 285 -3.90 16.45 -5.53
CA VAL A 285 -4.52 17.74 -5.84
C VAL A 285 -5.71 17.93 -4.91
N ASP A 286 -5.76 19.04 -4.17
CA ASP A 286 -6.96 19.43 -3.43
C ASP A 286 -7.96 20.10 -4.38
N GLY A 287 -9.25 20.08 -4.03
CA GLY A 287 -10.28 20.62 -4.91
C GLY A 287 -11.66 20.66 -4.26
N ARG A 288 -12.62 21.35 -4.89
CA ARG A 288 -13.97 21.60 -4.36
C ARG A 288 -13.95 22.30 -2.99
N THR A 289 -12.99 23.20 -2.77
CA THR A 289 -12.88 24.04 -1.56
C THR A 289 -12.74 25.51 -1.95
N ASP A 290 -12.95 26.43 -1.00
CA ASP A 290 -12.74 27.87 -1.23
C ASP A 290 -11.27 28.24 -1.53
N ALA A 291 -10.32 27.29 -1.40
CA ALA A 291 -8.89 27.46 -1.63
C ALA A 291 -8.37 26.74 -2.89
N SER A 292 -9.12 25.77 -3.42
CA SER A 292 -8.73 25.03 -4.63
C SER A 292 -9.98 24.49 -5.34
N ASP A 293 -10.08 24.75 -6.65
CA ASP A 293 -11.10 24.15 -7.51
C ASP A 293 -10.75 22.68 -7.82
N GLY A 294 -9.49 22.42 -8.17
CA GLY A 294 -8.95 21.09 -8.53
C GLY A 294 -8.30 21.09 -9.92
N MET A 295 -8.07 19.90 -10.49
CA MET A 295 -7.52 19.76 -11.86
C MET A 295 -8.38 18.87 -12.76
N SER A 296 -8.36 19.17 -14.06
CA SER A 296 -8.62 18.21 -15.12
C SER A 296 -7.51 17.15 -15.19
N LEU A 297 -7.75 16.04 -15.90
CA LEU A 297 -6.69 15.04 -16.09
C LEU A 297 -5.58 15.51 -17.05
N GLN A 298 -5.80 16.56 -17.85
CA GLN A 298 -4.79 17.08 -18.76
C GLN A 298 -3.80 18.01 -18.05
N GLU A 299 -4.28 18.84 -17.11
CA GLU A 299 -3.38 19.63 -16.24
C GLU A 299 -2.55 18.73 -15.33
N LEU A 300 -3.18 17.70 -14.74
CA LEU A 300 -2.48 16.70 -13.94
C LEU A 300 -1.42 15.96 -14.76
N ALA A 301 -1.74 15.52 -15.99
CA ALA A 301 -0.78 14.88 -16.88
C ALA A 301 0.38 15.82 -17.27
N GLN A 302 0.09 17.09 -17.53
CA GLN A 302 1.12 18.09 -17.81
C GLN A 302 2.05 18.30 -16.60
N ALA A 303 1.50 18.35 -15.38
CA ALA A 303 2.29 18.48 -14.15
C ALA A 303 3.26 17.31 -13.90
N PHE A 304 2.99 16.12 -14.48
CA PHE A 304 3.93 14.99 -14.53
C PHE A 304 4.99 15.15 -15.62
N VAL A 305 4.61 15.57 -16.84
CA VAL A 305 5.56 15.81 -17.94
C VAL A 305 6.54 16.94 -17.60
N ASP A 306 6.07 18.00 -16.96
CA ASP A 306 6.90 19.13 -16.49
C ASP A 306 7.92 18.71 -15.41
N ARG A 307 7.71 17.53 -14.80
CA ARG A 307 8.60 16.90 -13.80
C ARG A 307 9.38 15.70 -14.37
N GLY A 308 9.32 15.48 -15.69
CA GLY A 308 10.12 14.46 -16.38
C GLY A 308 9.60 13.03 -16.21
N ALA A 309 8.34 12.81 -15.85
CA ALA A 309 7.78 11.47 -15.78
C ALA A 309 7.60 10.86 -17.19
N GLU A 310 8.16 9.68 -17.42
CA GLU A 310 8.03 8.90 -18.66
C GLU A 310 6.67 8.19 -18.74
N VAL A 311 6.16 7.72 -17.58
CA VAL A 311 4.84 7.07 -17.44
C VAL A 311 4.12 7.66 -16.23
N ALA A 312 2.82 7.97 -16.35
CA ALA A 312 1.98 8.35 -15.22
C ALA A 312 0.54 7.84 -15.36
N TYR A 313 -0.12 7.56 -14.24
CA TYR A 313 -1.43 6.91 -14.18
C TYR A 313 -2.31 7.49 -13.07
N ASN A 314 -3.60 7.68 -13.36
CA ASN A 314 -4.56 8.25 -12.42
C ASN A 314 -5.12 7.19 -11.46
N LEU A 315 -5.16 7.52 -10.17
CA LEU A 315 -5.71 6.70 -9.07
C LEU A 315 -7.07 7.25 -8.62
N ASP A 316 -7.66 6.69 -7.55
CA ASP A 316 -8.90 7.26 -7.01
C ASP A 316 -8.68 8.70 -6.52
N GLY A 317 -9.72 9.51 -6.52
CA GLY A 317 -9.59 10.92 -6.21
C GLY A 317 -10.88 11.55 -5.70
N GLY A 318 -11.02 12.85 -5.93
CA GLY A 318 -12.16 13.62 -5.47
C GLY A 318 -12.28 13.59 -3.95
N GLY A 319 -13.17 12.74 -3.44
CA GLY A 319 -13.34 12.63 -1.99
C GLY A 319 -12.33 11.70 -1.31
N SER A 320 -11.47 11.02 -2.07
CA SER A 320 -10.50 10.03 -1.58
C SER A 320 -9.06 10.57 -1.54
N SER A 321 -8.80 11.73 -2.14
CA SER A 321 -7.47 12.31 -2.31
C SER A 321 -6.83 12.72 -1.00
N ALA A 322 -5.81 11.98 -0.57
CA ALA A 322 -5.06 12.25 0.65
C ALA A 322 -3.57 11.91 0.49
N MET A 323 -2.69 12.76 1.03
CA MET A 323 -1.24 12.58 1.15
C MET A 323 -0.84 12.66 2.63
N TRP A 324 -0.05 11.71 3.10
CA TRP A 324 0.43 11.63 4.48
C TRP A 324 1.95 11.39 4.50
N LEU A 325 2.65 12.03 5.43
CA LEU A 325 4.10 11.92 5.63
C LEU A 325 4.41 12.07 7.13
N ASN A 326 5.32 11.26 7.68
CA ASN A 326 5.90 11.43 9.02
C ASN A 326 4.86 11.65 10.15
N GLY A 327 3.74 10.93 10.14
CA GLY A 327 2.67 11.11 11.15
C GLY A 327 1.66 12.22 10.84
N THR A 328 1.80 12.93 9.72
CA THR A 328 1.06 14.15 9.40
C THR A 328 0.34 14.05 8.06
N LEU A 329 -0.96 14.38 8.05
CA LEU A 329 -1.74 14.61 6.83
C LEU A 329 -1.31 15.94 6.21
N ILE A 330 -0.85 15.91 4.94
CA ILE A 330 -0.21 17.05 4.27
C ILE A 330 -1.22 17.95 3.54
N ASN A 331 -2.23 17.36 2.90
CA ASN A 331 -3.25 18.10 2.15
C ASN A 331 -4.50 18.43 3.00
N ASN A 332 -5.44 19.18 2.44
CA ASN A 332 -6.72 19.55 3.04
C ASN A 332 -7.88 18.80 2.36
N PRO A 333 -8.00 17.47 2.58
CA PRO A 333 -8.97 16.64 1.88
C PRO A 333 -10.42 17.04 2.17
N THR A 334 -11.28 16.81 1.18
CA THR A 334 -12.72 16.69 1.41
C THR A 334 -13.11 15.22 1.38
N ASN A 335 -14.03 14.78 2.23
CA ASN A 335 -14.58 13.42 2.17
C ASN A 335 -15.62 13.24 1.04
N GLY A 336 -15.83 14.29 0.23
CA GLY A 336 -16.90 14.42 -0.76
C GLY A 336 -18.23 14.96 -0.20
N ARG A 337 -18.26 15.46 1.04
CA ARG A 337 -19.39 16.17 1.67
C ARG A 337 -18.96 17.37 2.53
N SER A 338 -17.83 17.25 3.21
CA SER A 338 -17.18 18.28 4.03
C SER A 338 -15.66 18.12 3.93
N ALA A 339 -14.90 19.04 4.55
CA ALA A 339 -13.50 18.81 4.88
C ALA A 339 -13.31 17.55 5.76
N GLY A 340 -12.09 17.02 5.76
CA GLY A 340 -11.65 15.81 6.46
C GLY A 340 -11.48 14.61 5.53
N GLU A 341 -10.61 13.66 5.92
CA GLU A 341 -10.37 12.42 5.17
C GLU A 341 -11.64 11.58 4.94
N ARG A 342 -11.59 10.75 3.91
CA ARG A 342 -12.53 9.65 3.66
C ARG A 342 -11.90 8.32 4.06
N SER A 343 -12.72 7.42 4.61
CA SER A 343 -12.36 6.01 4.73
C SER A 343 -12.40 5.32 3.36
N ILE A 344 -11.28 4.79 2.91
CA ILE A 344 -11.02 4.18 1.59
C ILE A 344 -10.57 2.72 1.74
N SER A 345 -10.41 1.99 0.62
CA SER A 345 -10.15 0.54 0.62
C SER A 345 -8.68 0.12 0.78
N ASP A 346 -7.74 0.98 0.39
CA ASP A 346 -6.31 0.70 0.27
C ASP A 346 -5.46 1.97 0.14
N ILE A 347 -4.17 1.84 0.44
CA ILE A 347 -3.12 2.85 0.23
C ILE A 347 -1.94 2.29 -0.58
N ILE A 348 -1.21 3.20 -1.24
CA ILE A 348 0.18 2.99 -1.64
C ILE A 348 1.04 3.70 -0.57
N TYR A 349 2.08 3.05 -0.08
CA TYR A 349 2.96 3.62 0.95
C TYR A 349 4.43 3.26 0.74
N ILE A 350 5.30 4.12 1.27
CA ILE A 350 6.74 3.86 1.39
C ILE A 350 7.03 3.53 2.86
N GLY A 351 7.72 2.42 3.12
CA GLY A 351 8.09 2.01 4.49
C GLY A 351 8.78 0.64 4.56
N TYR A 352 9.43 0.39 5.69
CA TYR A 352 10.24 -0.82 5.96
C TYR A 352 9.42 -2.07 6.27
#